data_AF-A0A4Q5AG55-F1
#
_entry.id   AF-A0A4Q5AG55-F1
#
_cell.length_a   1.000
_cell.length_b   1.000
_cell.length_c   1.000
_cell.angle_alpha   90.00
_cell.angle_beta   90.00
_cell.angle_gamma   90.00
#
_symmetry.space_group_name_H-M   'P 1'
#
loop_
_entity.id
_entity.type
_entity.pdbx_description
1 polymer ?
#
loop_
_entity_poly.entity_id
_entity_poly.type
_entity_poly.pdbx_seq_one_letter_code
_entity_poly.pdbx_strand_id
1 'polypeptide(L)'
;MDRLIEAIESKQNPSVVGLDPTPALVPAQVMGAYAVEAGEYVEDDDDNLAATGAAAAYFEFNRAIIDAVADIVPAVKPQIAMYEALGPAGIDCYTMTCQYARENGLYVIGDIKRGDIGSTAAAYAKHLTGFDGADVWHEDAVTVNPYLGSDGIEPFTAAAQEADRDLFILVRTSNPSSAQIQELELNGGTRVYEHVADLVEQWGADTIGRFGYSRTGAVVGATHPEEGAALRARMPHTFFLVPGYGAQGGTAQSVAGMFDRDGSGAIVNSSRGIIGAWRNDPRYSETLEPETALEIVADNAREAAKDMRDQLRVALA
;
A
#
# COMPACT_ATOMS: atom_id res chain seq x y z
N MET A 1 2.20 14.91 1.59
CA MET A 1 1.13 14.35 2.44
C MET A 1 -0.19 15.04 2.17
N ASP A 2 -0.18 16.38 2.06
CA ASP A 2 -1.37 17.20 1.77
C ASP A 2 -2.25 16.67 0.61
N ARG A 3 -1.66 16.24 -0.51
CA ARG A 3 -2.41 15.67 -1.65
C ARG A 3 -3.22 14.42 -1.28
N LEU A 4 -2.66 13.56 -0.43
CA LEU A 4 -3.36 12.36 0.07
C LEU A 4 -4.51 12.77 0.99
N ILE A 5 -4.29 13.75 1.87
CA ILE A 5 -5.31 14.26 2.79
C ILE A 5 -6.47 14.89 2.01
N GLU A 6 -6.19 15.71 1.00
CA GLU A 6 -7.21 16.28 0.11
C GLU A 6 -8.01 15.18 -0.61
N ALA A 7 -7.35 14.11 -1.06
CA ALA A 7 -8.02 12.97 -1.67
C ALA A 7 -8.94 12.26 -0.66
N ILE A 8 -8.47 12.03 0.58
CA ILE A 8 -9.28 11.44 1.66
C ILE A 8 -10.50 12.31 1.94
N GLU A 9 -10.33 13.63 2.06
CA GLU A 9 -11.41 14.58 2.29
C GLU A 9 -12.41 14.63 1.12
N SER A 10 -11.92 14.65 -0.13
CA SER A 10 -12.79 14.68 -1.31
C SER A 10 -13.65 13.41 -1.43
N LYS A 11 -13.05 12.24 -1.16
CA LYS A 11 -13.75 10.94 -1.19
C LYS A 11 -14.50 10.66 0.11
N GLN A 12 -14.23 11.42 1.17
CA GLN A 12 -14.66 11.17 2.54
C GLN A 12 -14.38 9.71 2.94
N ASN A 13 -13.20 9.20 2.56
CA ASN A 13 -12.87 7.78 2.69
C ASN A 13 -11.41 7.59 3.07
N PRO A 14 -11.10 7.21 4.33
CA PRO A 14 -9.73 6.98 4.78
C PRO A 14 -9.27 5.53 4.53
N SER A 15 -9.69 4.91 3.43
CA SER A 15 -9.24 3.57 3.05
C SER A 15 -8.25 3.59 1.88
N VAL A 16 -7.39 2.59 1.81
CA VAL A 16 -6.49 2.33 0.68
C VAL A 16 -6.59 0.88 0.24
N VAL A 17 -6.83 0.66 -1.04
CA VAL A 17 -6.95 -0.68 -1.63
C VAL A 17 -5.54 -1.26 -1.85
N GLY A 18 -5.24 -2.40 -1.22
CA GLY A 18 -3.99 -3.13 -1.47
C GLY A 18 -4.09 -3.96 -2.75
N LEU A 19 -3.30 -3.61 -3.77
CA LEU A 19 -3.23 -4.33 -5.04
C LEU A 19 -2.13 -5.38 -4.97
N ASP A 20 -2.42 -6.47 -4.24
CA ASP A 20 -1.49 -7.55 -3.95
C ASP A 20 -1.94 -8.87 -4.63
N PRO A 21 -1.98 -8.92 -5.98
CA PRO A 21 -2.47 -10.09 -6.70
C PRO A 21 -1.57 -11.31 -6.42
N THR A 22 -2.18 -12.47 -6.37
CA THR A 22 -1.50 -13.78 -6.33
C THR A 22 -2.27 -14.74 -7.21
N PRO A 23 -1.71 -15.89 -7.63
CA PRO A 23 -2.44 -16.83 -8.48
C PRO A 23 -3.72 -17.35 -7.81
N ALA A 24 -3.76 -17.34 -6.48
CA ALA A 24 -4.94 -17.73 -5.72
C ALA A 24 -6.02 -16.63 -5.68
N LEU A 25 -5.65 -15.35 -5.84
CA LEU A 25 -6.54 -14.17 -5.75
C LEU A 25 -7.13 -13.75 -7.09
N VAL A 26 -6.47 -14.06 -8.18
CA VAL A 26 -6.98 -13.83 -9.53
C VAL A 26 -7.88 -15.01 -9.93
N PRO A 27 -9.07 -14.79 -10.51
CA PRO A 27 -9.91 -15.89 -11.01
C PRO A 27 -9.14 -16.82 -11.95
N ALA A 28 -9.33 -18.13 -11.79
CA ALA A 28 -8.55 -19.14 -12.53
C ALA A 28 -8.74 -19.04 -14.05
N GLN A 29 -9.94 -18.71 -14.51
CA GLN A 29 -10.25 -18.47 -15.92
C GLN A 29 -9.52 -17.25 -16.49
N VAL A 30 -9.28 -16.20 -15.69
CA VAL A 30 -8.51 -15.02 -16.09
C VAL A 30 -7.04 -15.40 -16.21
N MET A 31 -6.49 -16.11 -15.21
CA MET A 31 -5.12 -16.64 -15.29
C MET A 31 -4.92 -17.53 -16.52
N GLY A 32 -5.89 -18.40 -16.83
CA GLY A 32 -5.85 -19.29 -17.98
C GLY A 32 -5.90 -18.55 -19.32
N ALA A 33 -6.77 -17.54 -19.45
CA ALA A 33 -6.93 -16.77 -20.69
C ALA A 33 -5.63 -16.06 -21.09
N TYR A 34 -5.00 -15.35 -20.15
CA TYR A 34 -3.76 -14.61 -20.43
C TYR A 34 -2.53 -15.52 -20.56
N ALA A 35 -2.56 -16.73 -20.00
CA ALA A 35 -1.52 -17.72 -20.29
C ALA A 35 -1.57 -18.18 -21.76
N VAL A 36 -2.76 -18.31 -22.34
CA VAL A 36 -2.94 -18.65 -23.76
C VAL A 36 -2.51 -17.47 -24.65
N GLU A 37 -2.96 -16.26 -24.33
CA GLU A 37 -2.61 -15.05 -25.10
C GLU A 37 -1.09 -14.81 -25.13
N ALA A 38 -0.40 -14.98 -23.99
CA ALA A 38 1.06 -14.83 -23.96
C ALA A 38 1.79 -15.79 -24.92
N GLY A 39 1.26 -17.00 -25.11
CA GLY A 39 1.81 -18.00 -26.04
C GLY A 39 1.64 -17.63 -27.51
N GLU A 40 0.79 -16.64 -27.83
CA GLU A 40 0.66 -16.13 -29.20
C GLU A 40 1.76 -15.11 -29.56
N TYR A 41 2.38 -14.49 -28.55
CA TYR A 41 3.34 -13.39 -28.72
C TYR A 41 4.78 -13.72 -28.31
N VAL A 42 4.99 -14.79 -27.54
CA VAL A 42 6.29 -15.22 -27.04
C VAL A 42 6.59 -16.60 -27.60
N GLU A 43 7.82 -16.83 -28.09
CA GLU A 43 8.24 -18.14 -28.60
C GLU A 43 8.20 -19.19 -27.46
N ASP A 44 7.75 -20.41 -27.78
CA ASP A 44 7.52 -21.52 -26.82
C ASP A 44 8.75 -21.90 -25.97
N ASP A 45 9.97 -21.50 -26.38
CA ASP A 45 11.23 -21.78 -25.71
C ASP A 45 11.68 -20.65 -24.74
N ASP A 46 10.88 -19.60 -24.51
CA ASP A 46 11.18 -18.56 -23.52
C ASP A 46 10.79 -19.02 -22.10
N ASP A 47 11.79 -19.13 -21.22
CA ASP A 47 11.62 -19.44 -19.79
C ASP A 47 10.65 -18.46 -19.07
N ASN A 48 10.32 -17.31 -19.67
CA ASN A 48 9.44 -16.29 -19.09
C ASN A 48 7.96 -16.38 -19.49
N LEU A 49 7.54 -17.26 -20.41
CA LEU A 49 6.15 -17.29 -20.92
C LEU A 49 5.10 -17.33 -19.81
N ALA A 50 5.29 -18.21 -18.81
CA ALA A 50 4.37 -18.34 -17.68
C ALA A 50 4.31 -17.07 -16.80
N ALA A 51 5.46 -16.40 -16.61
CA ALA A 51 5.54 -15.17 -15.85
C ALA A 51 4.86 -14.01 -16.60
N THR A 52 5.04 -13.93 -17.92
CA THR A 52 4.37 -12.95 -18.80
C THR A 52 2.85 -13.12 -18.77
N GLY A 53 2.34 -14.35 -18.90
CA GLY A 53 0.90 -14.62 -18.81
C GLY A 53 0.31 -14.26 -17.44
N ALA A 54 1.02 -14.58 -16.35
CA ALA A 54 0.60 -14.20 -15.01
C ALA A 54 0.63 -12.67 -14.80
N ALA A 55 1.63 -11.99 -15.33
CA ALA A 55 1.77 -10.53 -15.25
C ALA A 55 0.62 -9.81 -15.99
N ALA A 56 0.25 -10.29 -17.17
CA ALA A 56 -0.91 -9.79 -17.91
C ALA A 56 -2.22 -10.01 -17.14
N ALA A 57 -2.44 -11.21 -16.59
CA ALA A 57 -3.60 -11.50 -15.75
C ALA A 57 -3.67 -10.62 -14.50
N TYR A 58 -2.53 -10.36 -13.85
CA TYR A 58 -2.45 -9.49 -12.68
C TYR A 58 -2.81 -8.05 -13.03
N PHE A 59 -2.30 -7.53 -14.15
CA PHE A 59 -2.59 -6.19 -14.61
C PHE A 59 -4.09 -6.02 -14.88
N GLU A 60 -4.71 -6.96 -15.59
CA GLU A 60 -6.13 -6.91 -15.97
C GLU A 60 -7.06 -7.07 -14.77
N PHE A 61 -6.69 -7.92 -13.82
CA PHE A 61 -7.34 -8.01 -12.52
C PHE A 61 -7.27 -6.69 -11.74
N ASN A 62 -6.08 -6.10 -11.65
CA ASN A 62 -5.90 -4.81 -10.97
C ASN A 62 -6.64 -3.68 -11.68
N ARG A 63 -6.66 -3.66 -13.02
CA ARG A 63 -7.37 -2.68 -13.85
C ARG A 63 -8.86 -2.68 -13.52
N ALA A 64 -9.50 -3.84 -13.54
CA ALA A 64 -10.91 -3.99 -13.20
C ALA A 64 -11.23 -3.48 -11.79
N ILE A 65 -10.32 -3.71 -10.83
CA ILE A 65 -10.47 -3.19 -9.46
C ILE A 65 -10.31 -1.66 -9.43
N ILE A 66 -9.28 -1.11 -10.09
CA ILE A 66 -9.02 0.33 -10.16
C ILE A 66 -10.24 1.05 -10.75
N ASP A 67 -10.74 0.59 -11.89
CA ASP A 67 -11.92 1.16 -12.56
C ASP A 67 -13.14 1.20 -11.63
N ALA A 68 -13.31 0.15 -10.83
CA ALA A 68 -14.44 0.02 -9.91
C ALA A 68 -14.34 0.90 -8.66
N VAL A 69 -13.14 1.37 -8.28
CA VAL A 69 -12.91 2.06 -6.99
C VAL A 69 -12.38 3.48 -7.11
N ALA A 70 -11.83 3.90 -8.25
CA ALA A 70 -11.15 5.18 -8.43
C ALA A 70 -11.99 6.41 -8.05
N ASP A 71 -13.31 6.35 -8.21
CA ASP A 71 -14.22 7.42 -7.85
C ASP A 71 -14.55 7.47 -6.34
N ILE A 72 -14.28 6.41 -5.56
CA ILE A 72 -14.69 6.29 -4.15
C ILE A 72 -13.54 6.07 -3.14
N VAL A 73 -12.34 5.67 -3.57
CA VAL A 73 -11.16 5.57 -2.70
C VAL A 73 -10.12 6.63 -3.05
N PRO A 74 -9.33 7.12 -2.09
CA PRO A 74 -8.29 8.12 -2.35
C PRO A 74 -7.01 7.51 -2.93
N ALA A 75 -6.73 6.24 -2.63
CA ALA A 75 -5.41 5.66 -2.84
C ALA A 75 -5.45 4.15 -3.12
N VAL A 76 -4.37 3.67 -3.76
CA VAL A 76 -4.00 2.25 -3.86
C VAL A 76 -2.61 2.02 -3.31
N LYS A 77 -2.32 0.79 -2.88
CA LYS A 77 -1.04 0.39 -2.32
C LYS A 77 -0.56 -0.96 -2.88
N PRO A 78 0.06 -1.00 -4.08
CA PRO A 78 0.61 -2.24 -4.62
C PRO A 78 1.81 -2.75 -3.80
N GLN A 79 1.82 -4.03 -3.44
CA GLN A 79 2.94 -4.71 -2.78
C GLN A 79 3.90 -5.30 -3.81
N ILE A 80 5.03 -4.63 -4.02
CA ILE A 80 5.99 -4.96 -5.09
C ILE A 80 6.48 -6.41 -5.08
N ALA A 81 6.55 -7.06 -3.90
CA ALA A 81 6.97 -8.46 -3.79
C ALA A 81 6.07 -9.43 -4.59
N MET A 82 4.78 -9.12 -4.76
CA MET A 82 3.85 -9.93 -5.57
C MET A 82 4.19 -9.89 -7.06
N TYR A 83 4.81 -8.80 -7.49
CA TYR A 83 5.20 -8.52 -8.87
C TYR A 83 6.63 -9.02 -9.12
N GLU A 84 7.58 -8.73 -8.22
CA GLU A 84 8.96 -9.22 -8.29
C GLU A 84 9.07 -10.75 -8.43
N ALA A 85 8.11 -11.50 -7.87
CA ALA A 85 8.02 -12.95 -8.02
C ALA A 85 7.87 -13.43 -9.48
N LEU A 86 7.45 -12.55 -10.40
CA LEU A 86 7.33 -12.78 -11.84
C LEU A 86 8.52 -12.23 -12.63
N GLY A 87 9.61 -11.80 -11.97
CA GLY A 87 10.80 -11.30 -12.64
C GLY A 87 10.54 -10.01 -13.44
N PRO A 88 11.21 -9.80 -14.59
CA PRO A 88 11.07 -8.59 -15.40
C PRO A 88 9.63 -8.28 -15.82
N ALA A 89 8.86 -9.28 -16.27
CA ALA A 89 7.45 -9.10 -16.64
C ALA A 89 6.59 -8.60 -15.47
N GLY A 90 6.95 -9.03 -14.26
CA GLY A 90 6.33 -8.53 -13.03
C GLY A 90 6.64 -7.06 -12.76
N ILE A 91 7.88 -6.63 -12.93
CA ILE A 91 8.26 -5.22 -12.77
C ILE A 91 7.52 -4.34 -13.79
N ASP A 92 7.38 -4.79 -15.04
CA ASP A 92 6.58 -4.08 -16.04
C ASP A 92 5.10 -4.02 -15.64
N CYS A 93 4.53 -5.13 -15.15
CA CYS A 93 3.16 -5.15 -14.62
C CYS A 93 2.98 -4.19 -13.43
N TYR A 94 3.97 -4.09 -12.55
CA TYR A 94 3.97 -3.18 -11.41
C TYR A 94 3.91 -1.72 -11.87
N THR A 95 4.82 -1.32 -12.76
CA THR A 95 4.88 0.06 -13.27
C THR A 95 3.64 0.42 -14.07
N MET A 96 3.13 -0.50 -14.91
CA MET A 96 1.85 -0.33 -15.61
C MET A 96 0.67 -0.16 -14.65
N THR A 97 0.61 -0.96 -13.57
CA THR A 97 -0.44 -0.85 -12.54
C THR A 97 -0.38 0.50 -11.82
N CYS A 98 0.82 0.95 -11.42
CA CYS A 98 1.03 2.25 -10.78
C CYS A 98 0.65 3.40 -11.72
N GLN A 99 1.08 3.34 -12.98
CA GLN A 99 0.73 4.32 -14.00
C GLN A 99 -0.79 4.42 -14.17
N TYR A 100 -1.45 3.28 -14.37
CA TYR A 100 -2.89 3.23 -14.61
C TYR A 100 -3.70 3.77 -13.42
N ALA A 101 -3.30 3.42 -12.19
CA ALA A 101 -3.93 3.95 -10.98
C ALA A 101 -3.82 5.48 -10.91
N ARG A 102 -2.63 6.02 -11.19
CA ARG A 102 -2.38 7.46 -11.17
C ARG A 102 -3.15 8.20 -12.26
N GLU A 103 -3.22 7.65 -13.47
CA GLU A 103 -4.02 8.21 -14.57
C GLU A 103 -5.51 8.28 -14.22
N ASN A 104 -6.00 7.36 -13.38
CA ASN A 104 -7.35 7.37 -12.82
C ASN A 104 -7.50 8.25 -11.56
N GLY A 105 -6.49 9.06 -11.23
CA GLY A 105 -6.54 10.04 -10.15
C GLY A 105 -6.36 9.47 -8.74
N LEU A 106 -5.90 8.23 -8.62
CA LEU A 106 -5.58 7.61 -7.34
C LEU A 106 -4.18 8.00 -6.87
N TYR A 107 -4.03 8.16 -5.55
CA TYR A 107 -2.73 8.29 -4.91
C TYR A 107 -2.06 6.91 -4.81
N VAL A 108 -0.82 6.75 -5.29
CA VAL A 108 -0.14 5.45 -5.36
C VAL A 108 0.91 5.32 -4.27
N ILE A 109 0.75 4.33 -3.38
CA ILE A 109 1.71 4.02 -2.32
C ILE A 109 2.47 2.73 -2.66
N GLY A 110 3.70 2.85 -3.14
CA GLY A 110 4.59 1.73 -3.41
C GLY A 110 5.04 1.04 -2.13
N ASP A 111 4.52 -0.16 -1.85
CA ASP A 111 4.84 -0.87 -0.62
C ASP A 111 6.10 -1.74 -0.77
N ILE A 112 7.25 -1.07 -0.88
CA ILE A 112 8.54 -1.67 -1.25
C ILE A 112 9.45 -2.05 -0.06
N LYS A 113 9.20 -1.47 1.12
CA LYS A 113 9.91 -1.71 2.39
C LYS A 113 11.45 -1.74 2.28
N ARG A 114 12.03 -0.91 1.41
CA ARG A 114 13.49 -0.90 1.19
C ARG A 114 14.24 -0.43 2.43
N GLY A 115 15.47 -0.91 2.60
CA GLY A 115 16.35 -0.54 3.70
C GLY A 115 17.78 -0.97 3.37
N ASP A 116 18.62 0.02 3.06
CA ASP A 116 20.04 -0.13 2.77
C ASP A 116 20.75 1.16 3.22
N ILE A 117 22.03 1.38 2.90
CA ILE A 117 22.76 2.60 3.26
C ILE A 117 23.44 3.25 2.05
N GLY A 118 23.78 4.53 2.20
CA GLY A 118 24.64 5.26 1.28
C GLY A 118 24.12 5.24 -0.17
N SER A 119 25.01 4.89 -1.11
CA SER A 119 24.67 4.87 -2.55
C SER A 119 23.59 3.85 -2.92
N THR A 120 23.46 2.75 -2.17
CA THR A 120 22.44 1.74 -2.44
C THR A 120 21.06 2.23 -2.01
N ALA A 121 20.97 2.88 -0.85
CA ALA A 121 19.75 3.57 -0.43
C ALA A 121 19.36 4.67 -1.43
N ALA A 122 20.32 5.44 -1.94
CA ALA A 122 20.06 6.44 -2.99
C ALA A 122 19.56 5.82 -4.30
N ALA A 123 20.02 4.62 -4.66
CA ALA A 123 19.50 3.89 -5.82
C ALA A 123 18.05 3.43 -5.59
N TYR A 124 17.70 2.92 -4.41
CA TYR A 124 16.31 2.61 -4.07
C TYR A 124 15.43 3.86 -3.99
N ALA A 125 15.95 4.99 -3.54
CA ALA A 125 15.21 6.25 -3.49
C ALA A 125 14.78 6.76 -4.88
N LYS A 126 15.36 6.21 -5.97
CA LYS A 126 14.90 6.47 -7.35
C LYS A 126 13.47 6.01 -7.63
N HIS A 127 12.87 5.18 -6.77
CA HIS A 127 11.42 4.97 -6.75
C HIS A 127 10.63 6.29 -6.73
N LEU A 128 11.15 7.32 -6.04
CA LEU A 128 10.46 8.62 -5.88
C LEU A 128 10.84 9.65 -6.96
N THR A 129 12.11 9.67 -7.39
CA THR A 129 12.61 10.68 -8.34
C THR A 129 12.59 10.21 -9.80
N GLY A 130 12.41 8.90 -10.03
CA GLY A 130 12.54 8.31 -11.36
C GLY A 130 13.97 8.33 -11.92
N PHE A 131 14.08 8.24 -13.25
CA PHE A 131 15.35 8.17 -13.97
C PHE A 131 15.38 9.22 -15.09
N ASP A 132 16.45 10.02 -15.16
CA ASP A 132 16.65 11.06 -16.18
C ASP A 132 15.46 12.03 -16.35
N GLY A 133 14.85 12.42 -15.21
CA GLY A 133 13.69 13.32 -15.18
C GLY A 133 12.35 12.67 -15.55
N ALA A 134 12.34 11.39 -15.94
CA ALA A 134 11.12 10.63 -16.16
C ALA A 134 10.71 9.87 -14.88
N ASP A 135 9.48 10.07 -14.46
CA ASP A 135 8.86 9.28 -13.40
C ASP A 135 8.43 7.92 -13.97
N VAL A 136 9.31 6.93 -13.86
CA VAL A 136 9.13 5.56 -14.37
C VAL A 136 8.42 4.63 -13.39
N TRP A 137 8.20 5.07 -12.15
CA TRP A 137 7.58 4.27 -11.09
C TRP A 137 6.14 4.68 -10.83
N HIS A 138 5.80 5.95 -11.11
CA HIS A 138 4.47 6.52 -10.96
C HIS A 138 3.92 6.52 -9.52
N GLU A 139 4.79 6.31 -8.54
CA GLU A 139 4.46 6.29 -7.11
C GLU A 139 4.34 7.72 -6.56
N ASP A 140 3.39 7.94 -5.65
CA ASP A 140 3.29 9.17 -4.88
C ASP A 140 3.95 9.04 -3.49
N ALA A 141 4.04 7.83 -2.95
CA ALA A 141 4.75 7.52 -1.71
C ALA A 141 5.37 6.13 -1.72
N VAL A 142 6.35 5.87 -0.84
CA VAL A 142 6.93 4.53 -0.66
C VAL A 142 7.09 4.13 0.80
N THR A 143 7.07 2.82 1.09
CA THR A 143 7.40 2.28 2.41
C THR A 143 8.90 2.00 2.58
N VAL A 144 9.46 2.31 3.76
CA VAL A 144 10.91 2.20 4.04
C VAL A 144 11.14 1.56 5.42
N ASN A 145 12.13 0.68 5.52
CA ASN A 145 12.53 0.02 6.76
C ASN A 145 13.66 0.82 7.46
N PRO A 146 13.46 1.32 8.70
CA PRO A 146 14.41 2.20 9.37
C PRO A 146 15.52 1.47 10.13
N TYR A 147 15.65 0.15 10.00
CA TYR A 147 16.54 -0.66 10.84
C TYR A 147 18.00 -0.19 10.87
N LEU A 148 18.49 0.40 9.77
CA LEU A 148 19.88 0.87 9.63
C LEU A 148 20.08 2.32 10.14
N GLY A 149 19.05 2.96 10.67
CA GLY A 149 19.11 4.34 11.17
C GLY A 149 19.05 5.39 10.06
N SER A 150 19.45 6.62 10.40
CA SER A 150 19.34 7.79 9.51
C SER A 150 20.05 7.59 8.18
N ASP A 151 21.20 6.90 8.15
CA ASP A 151 21.96 6.62 6.92
C ASP A 151 21.14 5.88 5.84
N GLY A 152 20.12 5.11 6.27
CA GLY A 152 19.20 4.43 5.38
C GLY A 152 17.90 5.18 5.08
N ILE A 153 17.62 6.27 5.79
CA ILE A 153 16.40 7.08 5.65
C ILE A 153 16.67 8.39 4.91
N GLU A 154 17.78 9.05 5.20
CA GLU A 154 18.15 10.36 4.62
C GLU A 154 18.11 10.40 3.08
N PRO A 155 18.58 9.35 2.35
CA PRO A 155 18.45 9.35 0.89
C PRO A 155 16.99 9.35 0.42
N PHE A 156 16.08 8.70 1.14
CA PHE A 156 14.65 8.68 0.81
C PHE A 156 13.97 10.00 1.19
N THR A 157 14.29 10.62 2.32
CA THR A 157 13.70 11.92 2.70
C THR A 157 14.14 13.03 1.75
N ALA A 158 15.41 13.03 1.32
CA ALA A 158 15.91 13.94 0.30
C ALA A 158 15.18 13.74 -1.05
N ALA A 159 15.04 12.50 -1.50
CA ALA A 159 14.30 12.16 -2.73
C ALA A 159 12.82 12.56 -2.66
N ALA A 160 12.17 12.31 -1.51
CA ALA A 160 10.78 12.69 -1.28
C ALA A 160 10.60 14.22 -1.34
N GLN A 161 11.53 14.97 -0.78
CA GLN A 161 11.50 16.43 -0.85
C GLN A 161 11.75 16.95 -2.27
N GLU A 162 12.71 16.36 -3.00
CA GLU A 162 13.03 16.72 -4.39
C GLU A 162 11.84 16.52 -5.32
N ALA A 163 11.14 15.38 -5.19
CA ALA A 163 10.09 14.96 -6.11
C ALA A 163 8.66 15.30 -5.62
N ASP A 164 8.51 16.05 -4.52
CA ASP A 164 7.21 16.35 -3.89
C ASP A 164 6.40 15.08 -3.57
N ARG A 165 7.07 14.08 -2.99
CA ARG A 165 6.53 12.76 -2.61
C ARG A 165 6.55 12.54 -1.10
N ASP A 166 6.03 11.39 -0.67
CA ASP A 166 5.90 11.01 0.74
C ASP A 166 6.55 9.66 1.07
N LEU A 167 6.76 9.41 2.36
CA LEU A 167 7.31 8.17 2.89
C LEU A 167 6.40 7.57 3.95
N PHE A 168 6.44 6.25 4.11
CA PHE A 168 5.86 5.55 5.25
C PHE A 168 6.89 4.63 5.88
N ILE A 169 7.41 5.03 7.03
CA ILE A 169 8.48 4.32 7.73
C ILE A 169 7.91 3.22 8.62
N LEU A 170 8.49 2.02 8.60
CA LEU A 170 8.03 0.92 9.45
C LEU A 170 8.27 1.21 10.95
N VAL A 171 7.20 1.35 11.74
CA VAL A 171 7.29 1.60 13.19
C VAL A 171 6.81 0.40 14.00
N ARG A 172 5.52 0.06 13.90
CA ARG A 172 4.89 -1.06 14.63
C ARG A 172 4.06 -1.89 13.66
N THR A 173 4.53 -3.06 13.25
CA THR A 173 3.86 -3.88 12.22
C THR A 173 2.89 -4.89 12.82
N SER A 174 1.96 -5.42 12.01
CA SER A 174 0.87 -6.29 12.47
C SER A 174 1.17 -7.79 12.49
N ASN A 175 2.37 -8.21 12.10
CA ASN A 175 2.74 -9.63 12.06
C ASN A 175 3.00 -10.20 13.47
N PRO A 176 2.64 -11.45 13.78
CA PRO A 176 2.79 -12.03 15.12
C PRO A 176 4.21 -12.00 15.69
N SER A 177 5.23 -12.14 14.83
CA SER A 177 6.64 -12.14 15.24
C SER A 177 7.24 -10.76 15.46
N SER A 178 6.48 -9.67 15.26
CA SER A 178 6.97 -8.30 15.41
C SER A 178 7.58 -8.03 16.79
N ALA A 179 7.00 -8.64 17.83
CA ALA A 179 7.44 -8.51 19.22
C ALA A 179 8.89 -8.98 19.46
N GLN A 180 9.46 -9.82 18.59
CA GLN A 180 10.84 -10.29 18.71
C GLN A 180 11.88 -9.16 18.64
N ILE A 181 11.55 -8.06 17.95
CA ILE A 181 12.43 -6.90 17.81
C ILE A 181 11.73 -5.64 18.32
N GLN A 182 10.51 -5.38 17.85
CA GLN A 182 9.84 -4.10 18.05
C GLN A 182 9.50 -3.85 19.53
N GLU A 183 9.22 -4.90 20.30
CA GLU A 183 8.86 -4.80 21.72
C GLU A 183 10.04 -4.98 22.68
N LEU A 184 11.28 -5.12 22.16
CA LEU A 184 12.45 -5.18 23.03
C LEU A 184 12.56 -3.89 23.85
N GLU A 185 12.78 -4.03 25.15
CA GLU A 185 12.99 -2.91 26.06
C GLU A 185 14.42 -2.36 25.88
N LEU A 186 14.50 -1.05 25.67
CA LEU A 186 15.74 -0.29 25.63
C LEU A 186 16.14 0.15 27.04
N ASN A 187 17.42 0.47 27.19
CA ASN A 187 17.91 1.11 28.40
C ASN A 187 17.22 2.49 28.56
N GLY A 188 16.36 2.64 29.56
CA GLY A 188 15.48 3.81 29.73
C GLY A 188 13.99 3.49 29.77
N GLY A 189 13.60 2.24 29.52
CA GLY A 189 12.23 1.74 29.73
C GLY A 189 11.28 1.96 28.55
N THR A 190 11.75 2.54 27.43
CA THR A 190 11.01 2.58 26.16
C THR A 190 11.27 1.32 25.35
N ARG A 191 10.35 0.95 24.47
CA ARG A 191 10.51 -0.14 23.51
C ARG A 191 11.16 0.33 22.21
N VAL A 192 11.72 -0.59 21.44
CA VAL A 192 12.33 -0.29 20.13
C VAL A 192 11.38 0.48 19.22
N TYR A 193 10.12 0.04 19.07
CA TYR A 193 9.17 0.74 18.18
C TYR A 193 8.85 2.17 18.64
N GLU A 194 8.89 2.44 19.94
CA GLU A 194 8.67 3.77 20.49
C GLU A 194 9.84 4.70 20.20
N HIS A 195 11.06 4.18 20.27
CA HIS A 195 12.25 4.93 19.87
C HIS A 195 12.26 5.22 18.36
N VAL A 196 11.87 4.24 17.54
CA VAL A 196 11.70 4.43 16.10
C VAL A 196 10.61 5.47 15.81
N ALA A 197 9.52 5.49 16.57
CA ALA A 197 8.48 6.51 16.46
C ALA A 197 9.02 7.93 16.70
N ASP A 198 9.85 8.12 17.73
CA ASP A 198 10.50 9.42 17.98
C ASP A 198 11.41 9.84 16.82
N LEU A 199 12.17 8.90 16.25
CA LEU A 199 13.02 9.16 15.10
C LEU A 199 12.21 9.55 13.86
N VAL A 200 11.06 8.89 13.61
CA VAL A 200 10.18 9.23 12.48
C VAL A 200 9.59 10.63 12.62
N GLU A 201 9.11 10.99 13.81
CA GLU A 201 8.63 12.35 14.07
C GLU A 201 9.77 13.38 13.88
N GLN A 202 10.99 13.06 14.33
CA GLN A 202 12.15 13.91 14.14
C GLN A 202 12.54 14.07 12.66
N TRP A 203 12.62 12.98 11.89
CA TRP A 203 12.96 13.01 10.46
C TRP A 203 11.90 13.76 9.63
N GLY A 204 10.66 13.82 10.11
CA GLY A 204 9.57 14.52 9.45
C GLY A 204 9.45 16.03 9.75
N ALA A 205 10.08 16.51 10.82
CA ALA A 205 9.80 17.81 11.44
C ALA A 205 9.87 19.01 10.48
N ASP A 206 10.82 19.00 9.53
CA ASP A 206 11.03 20.11 8.59
C ASP A 206 10.11 20.05 7.35
N THR A 207 9.20 19.07 7.28
CA THR A 207 8.36 18.81 6.11
C THR A 207 6.85 18.87 6.40
N ILE A 208 6.46 19.44 7.54
CA ILE A 208 5.06 19.57 7.96
C ILE A 208 4.28 20.42 6.94
N GLY A 209 3.28 19.80 6.31
CA GLY A 209 2.38 20.41 5.35
C GLY A 209 1.26 21.24 5.99
N ARG A 210 0.35 21.76 5.15
CA ARG A 210 -0.68 22.70 5.60
C ARG A 210 -1.70 22.08 6.56
N PHE A 211 -1.86 20.76 6.49
CA PHE A 211 -2.78 19.99 7.36
C PHE A 211 -2.11 19.53 8.65
N GLY A 212 -0.89 19.99 8.94
CA GLY A 212 -0.17 19.64 10.18
C GLY A 212 0.55 18.29 10.13
N TYR A 213 0.61 17.64 8.97
CA TYR A 213 1.27 16.35 8.79
C TYR A 213 2.53 16.46 7.91
N SER A 214 3.59 15.82 8.36
CA SER A 214 4.88 15.64 7.67
C SER A 214 4.75 14.74 6.43
N ARG A 215 5.69 14.88 5.48
CA ARG A 215 5.86 13.94 4.36
C ARG A 215 6.34 12.56 4.79
N THR A 216 7.07 12.51 5.90
CA THR A 216 7.51 11.28 6.56
C THR A 216 6.37 10.80 7.47
N GLY A 217 5.61 9.84 6.98
CA GLY A 217 4.60 9.09 7.72
C GLY A 217 5.16 7.82 8.36
N ALA A 218 4.29 7.09 9.08
CA ALA A 218 4.62 5.84 9.76
C ALA A 218 3.68 4.70 9.35
N VAL A 219 4.20 3.47 9.34
CA VAL A 219 3.40 2.25 9.26
C VAL A 219 3.12 1.74 10.67
N VAL A 220 1.84 1.72 11.03
CA VAL A 220 1.34 1.31 12.36
C VAL A 220 0.21 0.30 12.17
N GLY A 221 0.40 -0.94 12.60
CA GLY A 221 -0.50 -2.06 12.33
C GLY A 221 -1.77 -2.04 13.17
N ALA A 222 -2.90 -2.43 12.56
CA ALA A 222 -4.24 -2.42 13.16
C ALA A 222 -4.46 -3.38 14.35
N THR A 223 -3.49 -4.28 14.63
CA THR A 223 -3.61 -5.38 15.60
C THR A 223 -3.28 -4.98 17.04
N HIS A 224 -2.77 -3.77 17.27
CA HIS A 224 -2.35 -3.27 18.59
C HIS A 224 -3.04 -1.93 18.90
N PRO A 225 -4.34 -1.91 19.24
CA PRO A 225 -5.13 -0.67 19.35
C PRO A 225 -4.59 0.30 20.42
N GLU A 226 -4.23 -0.20 21.60
CA GLU A 226 -3.68 0.62 22.68
C GLU A 226 -2.31 1.23 22.31
N GLU A 227 -1.44 0.42 21.69
CA GLU A 227 -0.14 0.90 21.20
C GLU A 227 -0.30 1.92 20.08
N GLY A 228 -1.26 1.69 19.17
CA GLY A 228 -1.61 2.62 18.10
C GLY A 228 -2.05 3.99 18.63
N ALA A 229 -2.91 4.01 19.66
CA ALA A 229 -3.34 5.25 20.32
C ALA A 229 -2.19 5.97 21.04
N ALA A 230 -1.32 5.23 21.72
CA ALA A 230 -0.13 5.79 22.35
C ALA A 230 0.83 6.38 21.30
N LEU A 231 1.01 5.70 20.16
CA LEU A 231 1.84 6.18 19.05
C LEU A 231 1.26 7.42 18.38
N ARG A 232 -0.06 7.53 18.22
CA ARG A 232 -0.72 8.74 17.74
C ARG A 232 -0.43 9.94 18.63
N ALA A 233 -0.45 9.77 19.95
CA ALA A 233 -0.09 10.82 20.90
C ALA A 233 1.40 11.19 20.83
N ARG A 234 2.26 10.21 20.55
CA ARG A 234 3.73 10.36 20.48
C ARG A 234 4.22 11.02 19.19
N MET A 235 3.52 10.80 18.08
CA MET A 235 3.88 11.33 16.76
C MET A 235 2.75 12.22 16.18
N PRO A 236 2.49 13.40 16.79
CA PRO A 236 1.32 14.22 16.45
C PRO A 236 1.34 14.75 15.02
N HIS A 237 2.51 14.90 14.38
CA HIS A 237 2.62 15.40 13.00
C HIS A 237 2.89 14.28 11.99
N THR A 238 2.87 13.02 12.40
CA THR A 238 3.17 11.87 11.51
C THR A 238 1.87 11.22 11.02
N PHE A 239 1.69 11.14 9.71
CA PHE A 239 0.52 10.45 9.11
C PHE A 239 0.71 8.93 9.16
N PHE A 240 -0.32 8.16 9.53
CA PHE A 240 -0.22 6.70 9.63
C PHE A 240 -0.79 5.98 8.41
N LEU A 241 -0.01 5.08 7.84
CA LEU A 241 -0.49 3.99 7.00
C LEU A 241 -0.78 2.79 7.91
N VAL A 242 -2.03 2.35 7.93
CA VAL A 242 -2.51 1.33 8.88
C VAL A 242 -2.84 0.03 8.16
N PRO A 243 -1.88 -0.92 8.02
CA PRO A 243 -2.15 -2.24 7.49
C PRO A 243 -2.80 -3.17 8.53
N GLY A 244 -3.41 -4.24 8.05
CA GLY A 244 -3.93 -5.31 8.89
C GLY A 244 -5.44 -5.25 9.19
N TYR A 245 -6.18 -4.36 8.53
CA TYR A 245 -7.64 -4.36 8.58
C TYR A 245 -8.23 -5.64 7.96
N GLY A 246 -9.25 -6.20 8.60
CA GLY A 246 -9.97 -7.38 8.13
C GLY A 246 -9.15 -8.67 8.28
N ALA A 247 -8.39 -9.05 7.25
CA ALA A 247 -7.76 -10.38 7.14
C ALA A 247 -6.73 -10.70 8.24
N GLN A 248 -6.25 -9.70 8.98
CA GLN A 248 -5.33 -9.88 10.12
C GLN A 248 -6.00 -9.59 11.47
N GLY A 249 -7.33 -9.44 11.50
CA GLY A 249 -8.12 -9.23 12.71
C GLY A 249 -8.33 -7.78 13.12
N GLY A 250 -7.73 -6.80 12.43
CA GLY A 250 -8.00 -5.38 12.67
C GLY A 250 -9.42 -5.00 12.27
N THR A 251 -10.07 -4.15 13.06
CA THR A 251 -11.43 -3.65 12.83
C THR A 251 -11.44 -2.12 12.78
N ALA A 252 -12.54 -1.51 12.36
CA ALA A 252 -12.67 -0.05 12.37
C ALA A 252 -12.48 0.53 13.78
N GLN A 253 -13.00 -0.16 14.79
CA GLN A 253 -12.84 0.21 16.19
C GLN A 253 -11.39 0.04 16.68
N SER A 254 -10.66 -0.97 16.21
CA SER A 254 -9.26 -1.17 16.64
C SER A 254 -8.31 -0.10 16.10
N VAL A 255 -8.66 0.55 14.99
CA VAL A 255 -7.83 1.60 14.38
C VAL A 255 -8.28 3.02 14.75
N ALA A 256 -9.45 3.20 15.37
CA ALA A 256 -9.98 4.53 15.69
C ALA A 256 -9.02 5.40 16.51
N GLY A 257 -8.32 4.81 17.48
CA GLY A 257 -7.32 5.53 18.30
C GLY A 257 -6.07 5.98 17.53
N MET A 258 -5.87 5.51 16.30
CA MET A 258 -4.75 5.92 15.44
C MET A 258 -5.03 7.20 14.65
N PHE A 259 -6.29 7.66 14.63
CA PHE A 259 -6.69 8.93 14.04
C PHE A 259 -6.57 10.05 15.08
N ASP A 260 -6.43 11.29 14.61
CA ASP A 260 -6.48 12.46 15.48
C ASP A 260 -7.92 12.77 15.96
N ARG A 261 -8.04 13.83 16.76
CA ARG A 261 -9.33 14.27 17.34
C ARG A 261 -10.38 14.67 16.30
N ASP A 262 -9.95 14.99 15.09
CA ASP A 262 -10.77 15.45 13.97
C ASP A 262 -11.04 14.32 12.96
N GLY A 263 -10.62 13.08 13.27
CA GLY A 263 -10.79 11.92 12.40
C GLY A 263 -9.82 11.87 11.22
N SER A 264 -8.69 12.59 11.28
CA SER A 264 -7.63 12.63 10.27
C SER A 264 -6.36 11.91 10.74
N GLY A 265 -5.27 12.03 9.99
CA GLY A 265 -3.94 11.53 10.38
C GLY A 265 -3.67 10.06 10.12
N ALA A 266 -4.62 9.32 9.56
CA ALA A 266 -4.40 7.92 9.17
C ALA A 266 -5.15 7.53 7.89
N ILE A 267 -4.62 6.51 7.20
CA ILE A 267 -5.27 5.80 6.10
C ILE A 267 -5.15 4.29 6.33
N VAL A 268 -6.24 3.56 6.14
CA VAL A 268 -6.37 2.16 6.54
C VAL A 268 -6.33 1.26 5.33
N ASN A 269 -5.38 0.34 5.30
CA ASN A 269 -5.20 -0.57 4.17
C ASN A 269 -6.00 -1.88 4.34
N SER A 270 -6.73 -2.23 3.28
CA SER A 270 -7.29 -3.57 3.09
C SER A 270 -6.91 -4.09 1.70
N SER A 271 -6.25 -5.25 1.68
CA SER A 271 -5.84 -5.95 0.46
C SER A 271 -6.85 -7.06 0.16
N ARG A 272 -6.58 -8.28 0.66
CA ARG A 272 -7.45 -9.47 0.53
C ARG A 272 -8.93 -9.23 0.87
N GLY A 273 -9.24 -8.33 1.80
CA GLY A 273 -10.63 -8.01 2.16
C GLY A 273 -11.41 -7.29 1.07
N ILE A 274 -10.72 -6.63 0.13
CA ILE A 274 -11.32 -5.94 -1.02
C ILE A 274 -11.11 -6.78 -2.28
N ILE A 275 -9.85 -7.03 -2.67
CA ILE A 275 -9.54 -7.68 -3.94
C ILE A 275 -9.94 -9.17 -3.96
N GLY A 276 -10.14 -9.78 -2.78
CA GLY A 276 -10.56 -11.17 -2.65
C GLY A 276 -12.04 -11.35 -2.31
N ALA A 277 -12.82 -10.26 -2.23
CA ALA A 277 -14.22 -10.30 -1.79
C ALA A 277 -15.12 -11.15 -2.71
N TRP A 278 -14.82 -11.14 -4.01
CA TRP A 278 -15.54 -11.87 -5.05
C TRP A 278 -15.66 -13.38 -4.79
N ARG A 279 -14.73 -13.99 -4.03
CA ARG A 279 -14.74 -15.44 -3.78
C ARG A 279 -15.97 -15.92 -3.03
N ASN A 280 -16.65 -15.03 -2.33
CA ASN A 280 -17.87 -15.34 -1.59
C ASN A 280 -19.14 -14.98 -2.37
N ASP A 281 -19.01 -14.45 -3.59
CA ASP A 281 -20.17 -14.05 -4.40
C ASP A 281 -20.85 -15.29 -5.02
N PRO A 282 -22.16 -15.52 -4.79
CA PRO A 282 -22.87 -16.66 -5.33
C PRO A 282 -23.01 -16.64 -6.87
N ARG A 283 -22.77 -15.50 -7.52
CA ARG A 283 -22.73 -15.37 -8.98
C ARG A 283 -21.45 -15.97 -9.57
N TYR A 284 -20.38 -16.09 -8.79
CA TYR A 284 -19.10 -16.57 -9.28
C TYR A 284 -19.13 -18.08 -9.56
N SER A 285 -18.54 -18.46 -10.69
CA SER A 285 -18.23 -19.85 -11.06
C SER A 285 -16.95 -19.88 -11.88
N GLU A 286 -16.16 -20.95 -11.76
CA GLU A 286 -14.95 -21.17 -12.58
C GLU A 286 -15.29 -21.38 -14.07
N THR A 287 -16.57 -21.61 -14.39
CA THR A 287 -17.05 -21.79 -15.78
C THR A 287 -17.45 -20.48 -16.46
N LEU A 288 -17.37 -19.34 -15.76
CA LEU A 288 -17.64 -18.04 -16.35
C LEU A 288 -16.55 -17.64 -17.35
N GLU A 289 -16.93 -16.85 -18.35
CA GLU A 289 -15.97 -16.17 -19.21
C GLU A 289 -15.09 -15.21 -18.36
N PRO A 290 -13.81 -15.02 -18.74
CA PRO A 290 -12.87 -14.17 -18.00
C PRO A 290 -13.40 -12.76 -17.72
N GLU A 291 -14.05 -12.13 -18.70
CA GLU A 291 -14.60 -10.77 -18.57
C GLU A 291 -15.72 -10.72 -17.55
N THR A 292 -16.63 -11.70 -17.56
CA THR A 292 -17.70 -11.80 -16.56
C THR A 292 -17.15 -12.06 -15.16
N ALA A 293 -16.06 -12.81 -15.05
CA ALA A 293 -15.38 -13.00 -13.77
C ALA A 293 -14.80 -11.67 -13.25
N LEU A 294 -14.17 -10.87 -14.13
CA LEU A 294 -13.65 -9.55 -13.79
C LEU A 294 -14.74 -8.55 -13.40
N GLU A 295 -15.92 -8.61 -14.03
CA GLU A 295 -17.09 -7.81 -13.60
C GLU A 295 -17.50 -8.14 -12.17
N ILE A 296 -17.55 -9.42 -11.80
CA ILE A 296 -17.84 -9.84 -10.41
C ILE A 296 -16.74 -9.37 -9.46
N VAL A 297 -15.47 -9.44 -9.86
CA VAL A 297 -14.34 -8.89 -9.09
C VAL A 297 -14.54 -7.40 -8.82
N ALA A 298 -14.82 -6.63 -9.86
CA ALA A 298 -15.05 -5.18 -9.81
C ALA A 298 -16.21 -4.82 -8.85
N ASP A 299 -17.38 -5.45 -9.04
CA ASP A 299 -18.57 -5.24 -8.20
C ASP A 299 -18.24 -5.47 -6.71
N ASN A 300 -17.61 -6.60 -6.39
CA ASN A 300 -17.33 -6.98 -5.01
C ASN A 300 -16.22 -6.11 -4.39
N ALA A 301 -15.21 -5.71 -5.16
CA ALA A 301 -14.18 -4.79 -4.69
C ALA A 301 -14.79 -3.43 -4.34
N ARG A 302 -15.69 -2.91 -5.19
CA ARG A 302 -16.40 -1.65 -4.96
C ARG A 302 -17.26 -1.70 -3.70
N GLU A 303 -18.06 -2.74 -3.53
CA GLU A 303 -18.92 -2.87 -2.34
C GLU A 303 -18.07 -3.06 -1.06
N ALA A 304 -17.04 -3.91 -1.09
CA ALA A 304 -16.13 -4.07 0.05
C ALA A 304 -15.42 -2.75 0.45
N ALA A 305 -15.05 -1.92 -0.53
CA ALA A 305 -14.46 -0.61 -0.28
C ALA A 305 -15.45 0.37 0.37
N LYS A 306 -16.73 0.35 -0.04
CA LYS A 306 -17.81 1.15 0.58
C LYS A 306 -18.10 0.69 2.00
N ASP A 307 -18.20 -0.62 2.22
CA ASP A 307 -18.45 -1.19 3.55
C ASP A 307 -17.34 -0.81 4.53
N MET A 308 -16.08 -0.91 4.10
CA MET A 308 -14.93 -0.49 4.89
C MET A 308 -14.99 1.00 5.22
N ARG A 309 -15.30 1.87 4.24
CA ARG A 309 -15.48 3.31 4.45
C ARG A 309 -16.55 3.58 5.50
N ASP A 310 -17.71 2.95 5.39
CA ASP A 310 -18.84 3.21 6.27
C ASP A 310 -18.56 2.70 7.69
N GLN A 311 -17.89 1.56 7.84
CA GLN A 311 -17.41 1.05 9.12
C GLN A 311 -16.40 2.02 9.78
N LEU A 312 -15.45 2.55 9.00
CA LEU A 312 -14.48 3.54 9.50
C LEU A 312 -15.17 4.84 9.93
N ARG A 313 -16.10 5.37 9.13
CA ARG A 313 -16.86 6.58 9.50
C ARG A 313 -17.65 6.40 10.78
N VAL A 314 -18.29 5.24 10.98
CA VAL A 314 -19.01 4.95 12.23
C VAL A 314 -18.07 4.87 13.42
N ALA A 315 -16.85 4.34 13.24
CA ALA A 315 -15.87 4.25 14.32
C ALA A 315 -15.18 5.60 14.66
N LEU A 316 -15.18 6.55 13.72
CA LEU A 316 -14.55 7.87 13.86
C LEU A 316 -15.53 8.99 14.21
N ALA A 317 -16.84 8.71 14.23
CA ALA A 317 -17.90 9.65 14.61
C ALA A 317 -18.06 9.77 16.13
#